data_AF-A0AAN7P696-F1
#
_entry.id   AF-A0AAN7P696-F1
#
_cell.length_a   1.000
_cell.length_b   1.000
_cell.length_c   1.000
_cell.angle_alpha   90.00
_cell.angle_beta   90.00
_cell.angle_gamma   90.00
#
_symmetry.space_group_name_H-M   'P 1'
#
loop_
_entity.id
_entity.type
_entity.pdbx_description
1 polymer ?
#
loop_
_entity_poly.entity_id
_entity_poly.type
_entity_poly.pdbx_seq_one_letter_code
_entity_poly.pdbx_strand_id
1 'polypeptide(L)'
;MDLVASLTNSNHNDEYKQLIAEKQNVFEGISEIDNTEYEIKLRPGAIVMCFGPFARICHWGPLTALGIIKLITGVTLYCSSMWWPSTSWGGFLNTCSFMSLSGLTLYNFISSMFHGPGYLPLCWRPVGSEDSELMQWCGVCQGYKAPRSHHCRKCGRCVLKMDHHCPWINNCVGWGNHAHFTSFLSFAVLGCAQSSFILSFSLYRGINRTWYLYRNIHNVPIVYLNLYGFILCVFALGLAVGVVLAVGMLLFFQVRAIIRNRTGIEDWILEKAIHRRKDSEEVFTFPYNLGPWNNIKQVINFSCEPIGDGIFWEVVEGCDQYTLTKEQIAQKAEKRHRTKLYSILHPASGSWFPITKGIKVCINPPCTDEPRIKLTPGDVVIVTRWRKHWLFGEKLQPQLNETEQYSSRIRGWFPRMCAVELVEGNTSTSQQNFQHKKLK
;
A
#
# COMPACT_ATOMS: atom_id res chain seq x y z
N MET A 1 -2.72 -16.31 -45.52
CA MET A 1 -2.56 -14.89 -45.15
C MET A 1 -2.43 -14.70 -43.64
N ASP A 2 -2.94 -15.63 -42.81
CA ASP A 2 -2.91 -15.50 -41.35
C ASP A 2 -1.55 -15.82 -40.67
N LEU A 3 -0.65 -16.55 -41.34
CA LEU A 3 0.68 -16.85 -40.77
C LEU A 3 1.64 -15.65 -40.83
N VAL A 4 1.50 -14.80 -41.85
CA VAL A 4 2.37 -13.64 -42.08
C VAL A 4 2.01 -12.49 -41.12
N ALA A 5 0.73 -12.31 -40.80
CA ALA A 5 0.27 -11.33 -39.82
C ALA A 5 0.69 -11.67 -38.38
N SER A 6 0.76 -12.95 -38.02
CA SER A 6 1.27 -13.40 -36.72
C SER A 6 2.79 -13.20 -36.58
N LEU A 7 3.54 -13.39 -37.67
CA LEU A 7 5.00 -13.25 -37.69
C LEU A 7 5.44 -11.78 -37.74
N THR A 8 4.68 -10.91 -38.41
CA THR A 8 4.97 -9.46 -38.41
C THR A 8 4.69 -8.81 -37.06
N ASN A 9 3.65 -9.27 -36.33
CA ASN A 9 3.33 -8.75 -35.00
C ASN A 9 4.32 -9.24 -33.91
N SER A 10 4.88 -10.45 -34.02
CA SER A 10 5.93 -10.90 -33.09
C SER A 10 7.25 -10.17 -33.34
N ASN A 11 7.65 -10.03 -34.61
CA ASN A 11 8.89 -9.35 -34.98
C ASN A 11 8.89 -7.86 -34.61
N HIS A 12 7.76 -7.16 -34.76
CA HIS A 12 7.68 -5.75 -34.38
C HIS A 12 7.76 -5.54 -32.86
N ASN A 13 7.22 -6.48 -32.08
CA ASN A 13 7.25 -6.45 -30.62
C ASN A 13 8.66 -6.83 -30.09
N ASP A 14 9.38 -7.69 -30.80
CA ASP A 14 10.74 -8.10 -30.44
C ASP A 14 11.81 -7.07 -30.87
N GLU A 15 11.67 -6.41 -32.02
CA GLU A 15 12.50 -5.25 -32.40
C GLU A 15 12.30 -4.08 -31.43
N TYR A 16 11.06 -3.82 -30.99
CA TYR A 16 10.77 -2.78 -30.00
C TYR A 16 11.37 -3.10 -28.62
N LYS A 17 11.31 -4.37 -28.18
CA LYS A 17 11.98 -4.83 -26.95
C LYS A 17 13.51 -4.72 -27.05
N GLN A 18 14.10 -5.01 -28.22
CA GLN A 18 15.54 -4.87 -28.44
C GLN A 18 15.99 -3.40 -28.41
N LEU A 19 15.25 -2.51 -29.08
CA LEU A 19 15.50 -1.06 -29.04
C LEU A 19 15.34 -0.47 -27.62
N ILE A 20 14.44 -1.05 -26.82
CA ILE A 20 14.27 -0.70 -25.41
C ILE A 20 15.41 -1.26 -24.56
N ALA A 21 15.84 -2.51 -24.74
CA ALA A 21 16.96 -3.09 -24.00
C ALA A 21 18.27 -2.33 -24.28
N GLU A 22 18.49 -1.92 -25.53
CA GLU A 22 19.65 -1.13 -25.93
C GLU A 22 19.59 0.30 -25.37
N LYS A 23 18.39 0.90 -25.27
CA LYS A 23 18.20 2.21 -24.61
C LYS A 23 18.16 2.13 -23.08
N GLN A 24 17.71 1.03 -22.48
CA GLN A 24 17.72 0.79 -21.04
C GLN A 24 19.14 0.61 -20.53
N ASN A 25 20.03 -0.08 -21.25
CA ASN A 25 21.45 -0.15 -20.89
C ASN A 25 22.13 1.23 -20.91
N VAL A 26 21.70 2.12 -21.81
CA VAL A 26 22.16 3.53 -21.84
C VAL A 26 21.54 4.33 -20.69
N PHE A 27 20.27 4.10 -20.35
CA PHE A 27 19.60 4.75 -19.22
C PHE A 27 20.05 4.24 -17.85
N GLU A 28 20.43 2.97 -17.68
CA GLU A 28 20.96 2.41 -16.43
C GLU A 28 22.32 3.04 -16.13
N GLY A 29 23.21 3.12 -17.14
CA GLY A 29 24.51 3.78 -17.03
C GLY A 29 24.44 5.30 -16.80
N ILE A 30 23.37 5.96 -17.26
CA ILE A 30 23.12 7.38 -16.96
C ILE A 30 22.40 7.53 -15.61
N SER A 31 21.48 6.63 -15.24
CA SER A 31 20.65 6.75 -14.03
C SER A 31 21.41 6.52 -12.73
N GLU A 32 22.47 5.71 -12.72
CA GLU A 32 23.30 5.55 -11.52
C GLU A 32 24.16 6.78 -11.24
N ILE A 33 24.64 7.45 -12.28
CA ILE A 33 25.47 8.67 -12.15
C ILE A 33 24.57 9.89 -11.87
N ASP A 34 23.41 9.96 -12.51
CA ASP A 34 22.50 11.12 -12.44
C ASP A 34 21.64 11.10 -11.17
N ASN A 35 21.27 9.94 -10.61
CA ASN A 35 20.47 9.90 -9.37
C ASN A 35 21.24 10.48 -8.16
N THR A 36 22.54 10.23 -8.05
CA THR A 36 23.37 10.78 -6.95
C THR A 36 23.56 12.29 -7.04
N GLU A 37 23.73 12.84 -8.25
CA GLU A 37 23.92 14.28 -8.43
C GLU A 37 22.59 15.07 -8.44
N TYR A 38 21.48 14.44 -8.87
CA TYR A 38 20.14 15.05 -8.79
C TYR A 38 19.46 14.91 -7.43
N GLU A 39 19.77 13.89 -6.62
CA GLU A 39 19.38 13.87 -5.20
C GLU A 39 19.95 15.10 -4.44
N ILE A 40 21.12 15.60 -4.88
CA ILE A 40 21.77 16.80 -4.32
C ILE A 40 21.15 18.11 -4.86
N LYS A 41 20.60 18.12 -6.08
CA LYS A 41 19.98 19.32 -6.73
C LYS A 41 18.49 19.51 -6.45
N LEU A 42 17.81 18.58 -5.78
CA LEU A 42 16.49 18.84 -5.22
C LEU A 42 16.60 19.96 -4.17
N ARG A 43 15.90 21.09 -4.43
CA ARG A 43 15.90 22.31 -3.60
C ARG A 43 16.01 22.02 -2.09
N PRO A 44 16.73 22.85 -1.31
CA PRO A 44 16.73 22.75 0.15
C PRO A 44 15.29 22.95 0.66
N GLY A 45 14.60 21.84 0.96
CA GLY A 45 13.19 21.83 1.36
C GLY A 45 12.32 20.75 0.69
N ALA A 46 12.76 20.11 -0.40
CA ALA A 46 12.13 18.88 -0.88
C ALA A 46 12.65 17.73 -0.02
N ILE A 47 12.02 17.51 1.14
CA ILE A 47 12.35 16.38 2.01
C ILE A 47 11.92 15.10 1.28
N VAL A 48 12.82 14.55 0.46
CA VAL A 48 12.78 13.14 0.10
C VAL A 48 13.04 12.41 1.40
N MET A 49 11.98 12.02 2.11
CA MET A 49 12.10 11.12 3.27
C MET A 49 12.44 9.72 2.75
N CYS A 50 13.60 9.56 2.14
CA CYS A 50 14.26 8.28 2.05
C CYS A 50 14.66 7.92 3.48
N PHE A 51 13.74 7.29 4.22
CA PHE A 51 14.07 6.70 5.52
C PHE A 51 15.20 5.72 5.27
N GLY A 52 16.39 6.05 5.78
CA GLY A 52 17.52 5.13 5.76
C GLY A 52 17.13 3.78 6.36
N PRO A 53 17.82 2.69 6.01
CA PRO A 53 17.50 1.34 6.47
C PRO A 53 17.24 1.24 7.99
N PHE A 54 18.03 1.98 8.77
CA PHE A 54 17.90 2.05 10.22
C PHE A 54 16.59 2.75 10.68
N ALA A 55 16.28 3.91 10.11
CA ALA A 55 15.03 4.63 10.39
C ALA A 55 13.79 3.81 9.98
N ARG A 56 13.92 2.95 8.97
CA ARG A 56 12.86 2.02 8.57
C ARG A 56 12.55 1.02 9.68
N ILE A 57 13.55 0.33 10.22
CA ILE A 57 13.38 -0.66 11.29
C ILE A 57 12.92 -0.02 12.61
N CYS A 58 13.45 1.16 12.97
CA CYS A 58 13.12 1.81 14.23
C CYS A 58 11.71 2.40 14.31
N HIS A 59 10.91 2.31 13.25
CA HIS A 59 9.51 2.68 13.28
C HIS A 59 8.69 1.72 14.15
N TRP A 60 7.64 2.24 14.80
CA TRP A 60 6.82 1.45 15.73
C TRP A 60 6.25 0.17 15.10
N GLY A 61 5.90 0.21 13.81
CA GLY A 61 5.35 -0.92 13.07
C GLY A 61 6.31 -2.11 13.00
N PRO A 62 7.50 -1.96 12.40
CA PRO A 62 8.48 -3.04 12.35
C PRO A 62 8.94 -3.51 13.72
N LEU A 63 9.16 -2.62 14.69
CA LEU A 63 9.52 -3.02 16.05
C LEU A 63 8.44 -3.90 16.70
N THR A 64 7.16 -3.53 16.52
CA THR A 64 6.05 -4.32 17.05
C THR A 64 5.97 -5.68 16.37
N ALA A 65 6.08 -5.73 15.04
CA ALA A 65 6.05 -6.99 14.29
C ALA A 65 7.20 -7.94 14.69
N LEU A 66 8.44 -7.42 14.77
CA LEU A 66 9.61 -8.20 15.20
C LEU A 66 9.48 -8.67 16.65
N GLY A 67 8.92 -7.83 17.54
CA GLY A 67 8.64 -8.20 18.92
C GLY A 67 7.64 -9.36 19.03
N ILE A 68 6.54 -9.31 18.26
CA ILE A 68 5.53 -10.37 18.20
C ILE A 68 6.15 -11.67 17.67
N ILE A 69 6.89 -11.61 16.56
CA ILE A 69 7.56 -12.78 15.97
C ILE A 69 8.51 -13.40 17.01
N LYS A 70 9.39 -12.60 17.62
CA LYS A 70 10.35 -13.09 18.63
C LYS A 70 9.65 -13.74 19.83
N LEU A 71 8.61 -13.12 20.35
CA LEU A 71 7.87 -13.62 21.51
C LEU A 71 7.17 -14.94 21.19
N ILE A 72 6.37 -15.00 20.12
CA ILE A 72 5.64 -16.21 19.73
C ILE A 72 6.63 -17.34 19.47
N THR A 73 7.69 -17.09 18.70
CA THR A 73 8.70 -18.11 18.39
C THR A 73 9.39 -18.62 19.65
N GLY A 74 9.86 -17.74 20.53
CA GLY A 74 10.55 -18.13 21.76
C GLY A 74 9.68 -18.97 22.70
N VAL A 75 8.44 -18.54 22.95
CA VAL A 75 7.51 -19.27 23.83
C VAL A 75 7.08 -20.60 23.20
N THR A 76 6.86 -20.63 21.89
CA THR A 76 6.49 -21.88 21.18
C THR A 76 7.61 -22.90 21.23
N LEU A 77 8.87 -22.50 21.02
CA LEU A 77 10.01 -23.41 21.10
C LEU A 77 10.20 -23.94 22.52
N TYR A 78 10.08 -23.07 23.52
CA TYR A 78 10.13 -23.47 24.92
C TYR A 78 9.06 -24.51 25.25
N CYS A 79 7.79 -24.24 24.91
CA CYS A 79 6.69 -25.17 25.12
C CYS A 79 6.85 -26.47 24.31
N SER A 80 7.25 -26.39 23.04
CA SER A 80 7.47 -27.55 22.17
C SER A 80 8.55 -28.48 22.72
N SER A 81 9.64 -27.92 23.26
CA SER A 81 10.74 -28.71 23.85
C SER A 81 10.31 -29.59 25.02
N MET A 82 9.24 -29.20 25.74
CA MET A 82 8.66 -29.98 26.83
C MET A 82 7.52 -30.86 26.36
N TRP A 83 6.65 -30.35 25.48
CA TRP A 83 5.43 -31.03 25.07
C TRP A 83 5.69 -32.17 24.08
N TRP A 84 6.50 -31.90 23.06
CA TRP A 84 6.89 -32.87 22.04
C TRP A 84 8.38 -32.74 21.74
N PRO A 85 9.24 -33.27 22.64
CA PRO A 85 10.68 -33.09 22.56
C PRO A 85 11.28 -33.61 21.25
N SER A 86 12.32 -32.94 20.77
CA SER A 86 13.04 -33.27 19.53
C SER A 86 13.86 -34.57 19.59
N THR A 87 13.87 -35.25 20.74
CA THR A 87 14.44 -36.60 20.87
C THR A 87 13.63 -37.64 20.10
N SER A 88 12.34 -37.40 19.92
CA SER A 88 11.48 -38.22 19.05
C SER A 88 11.53 -37.70 17.61
N TRP A 89 11.40 -38.60 16.63
CA TRP A 89 11.38 -38.22 15.20
C TRP A 89 10.26 -37.22 14.89
N GLY A 90 9.06 -37.44 15.42
CA GLY A 90 7.93 -36.51 15.26
C GLY A 90 8.20 -35.14 15.87
N GLY A 91 8.81 -35.08 17.05
CA GLY A 91 9.14 -33.82 17.72
C GLY A 91 10.25 -33.05 17.00
N PHE A 92 11.22 -33.77 16.43
CA PHE A 92 12.26 -33.21 15.57
C PHE A 92 11.62 -32.57 14.32
N LEU A 93 10.78 -33.31 13.59
CA LEU A 93 10.10 -32.80 12.40
C LEU A 93 9.20 -31.60 12.72
N ASN A 94 8.44 -31.64 13.83
CA ASN A 94 7.62 -30.52 14.27
C ASN A 94 8.47 -29.27 14.55
N THR A 95 9.59 -29.44 15.26
CA THR A 95 10.51 -28.34 15.59
C THR A 95 11.16 -27.76 14.34
N CYS A 96 11.66 -28.61 13.43
CA CYS A 96 12.23 -28.18 12.16
C CYS A 96 11.20 -27.45 11.28
N SER A 97 9.98 -27.98 11.19
CA SER A 97 8.89 -27.34 10.44
C SER A 97 8.57 -25.95 11.00
N PHE A 98 8.42 -25.84 12.33
CA PHE A 98 8.14 -24.56 12.99
C PHE A 98 9.28 -23.56 12.82
N MET A 99 10.53 -23.99 12.99
CA MET A 99 11.71 -23.16 12.78
C MET A 99 11.81 -22.66 11.34
N SER A 100 11.52 -23.51 10.35
CA SER A 100 11.46 -23.12 8.95
C SER A 100 10.38 -22.08 8.69
N LEU A 101 9.15 -22.28 9.18
CA LEU A 101 8.06 -21.31 9.02
C LEU A 101 8.39 -19.96 9.71
N SER A 102 8.96 -19.99 10.92
CA SER A 102 9.39 -18.78 11.62
C SER A 102 10.54 -18.07 10.89
N GLY A 103 11.51 -18.82 10.39
CA GLY A 103 12.64 -18.29 9.61
C GLY A 103 12.17 -17.65 8.30
N LEU A 104 11.28 -18.32 7.56
CA LEU A 104 10.70 -17.80 6.32
C LEU A 104 9.80 -16.58 6.56
N THR A 105 9.08 -16.54 7.69
CA THR A 105 8.32 -15.36 8.12
C THR A 105 9.25 -14.17 8.32
N LEU A 106 10.33 -14.35 9.10
CA LEU A 106 11.29 -13.28 9.37
C LEU A 106 12.02 -12.84 8.11
N TYR A 107 12.48 -13.79 7.28
CA TYR A 107 13.14 -13.53 6.02
C TYR A 107 12.26 -12.68 5.10
N ASN A 108 11.04 -13.12 4.82
CA ASN A 108 10.15 -12.39 3.91
C ASN A 108 9.67 -11.06 4.49
N PHE A 109 9.51 -10.95 5.82
CA PHE A 109 9.23 -9.68 6.48
C PHE A 109 10.37 -8.69 6.22
N ILE A 110 11.61 -9.08 6.47
CA ILE A 110 12.82 -8.29 6.21
C ILE A 110 12.96 -7.97 4.72
N SER A 111 12.81 -8.95 3.84
CA SER A 111 12.90 -8.75 2.39
C SER A 111 11.85 -7.77 1.88
N SER A 112 10.60 -7.84 2.38
CA SER A 112 9.54 -6.88 2.01
C SER A 112 9.85 -5.46 2.45
N MET A 113 10.60 -5.27 3.56
CA MET A 113 11.07 -3.97 4.00
C MET A 113 12.19 -3.44 3.10
N PHE A 114 13.19 -4.26 2.75
CA PHE A 114 14.46 -3.79 2.17
C PHE A 114 14.53 -3.80 0.65
N HIS A 115 14.00 -4.83 -0.04
CA HIS A 115 13.90 -4.80 -1.52
C HIS A 115 13.04 -3.60 -1.95
N GLY A 116 11.99 -3.33 -1.16
CA GLY A 116 11.13 -2.19 -1.35
C GLY A 116 10.18 -2.34 -2.53
N PRO A 117 9.27 -1.38 -2.71
CA PRO A 117 8.11 -1.55 -3.58
C PRO A 117 8.40 -1.35 -5.08
N GLY A 118 9.62 -0.97 -5.44
CA GLY A 118 9.94 -0.41 -6.76
C GLY A 118 9.47 1.04 -6.86
N TYR A 119 10.42 1.96 -7.06
CA TYR A 119 10.13 3.39 -7.24
C TYR A 119 10.37 3.77 -8.69
N LEU A 120 9.46 4.58 -9.23
CA LEU A 120 9.71 5.22 -10.51
C LEU A 120 10.87 6.23 -10.34
N PRO A 121 11.79 6.34 -11.32
CA PRO A 121 12.81 7.37 -11.32
C PRO A 121 12.21 8.78 -11.15
N LEU A 122 12.97 9.69 -10.55
CA LEU A 122 12.55 11.10 -10.51
C LEU A 122 12.53 11.64 -11.93
N CYS A 123 11.66 12.62 -12.16
CA CYS A 123 11.52 13.25 -13.46
C CYS A 123 11.22 12.30 -14.62
N TRP A 124 10.75 11.08 -14.33
CA TRP A 124 10.53 10.06 -15.34
C TRP A 124 9.60 10.55 -16.45
N ARG A 125 9.97 10.22 -17.69
CA ARG A 125 9.25 10.56 -18.92
C ARG A 125 9.01 9.29 -19.74
N PRO A 126 7.86 9.17 -20.43
CA PRO A 126 7.69 8.13 -21.43
C PRO A 126 8.64 8.33 -22.62
N VAL A 127 8.90 7.26 -23.35
CA VAL A 127 9.78 7.28 -24.54
C VAL A 127 9.12 8.06 -25.69
N GLY A 128 7.81 7.90 -25.89
CA GLY A 128 7.03 8.66 -26.85
C GLY A 128 6.55 9.99 -26.27
N SER A 129 6.67 11.08 -27.04
CA SER A 129 6.11 12.38 -26.66
C SER A 129 4.59 12.33 -26.53
N GLU A 130 3.90 11.57 -27.40
CA GLU A 130 2.44 11.44 -27.42
C GLU A 130 1.89 10.73 -26.16
N ASP A 131 2.63 9.78 -25.62
CA ASP A 131 2.26 9.05 -24.39
C ASP A 131 2.15 9.97 -23.17
N SER A 132 2.86 11.10 -23.18
CA SER A 132 2.82 12.09 -22.11
C SER A 132 1.42 12.65 -21.87
N GLU A 133 0.62 12.81 -22.93
CA GLU A 133 -0.74 13.34 -22.85
C GLU A 133 -1.73 12.33 -22.27
N LEU A 134 -1.39 11.04 -22.33
CA LEU A 134 -2.20 9.93 -21.83
C LEU A 134 -1.92 9.62 -20.35
N MET A 135 -0.92 10.27 -19.75
CA MET A 135 -0.42 9.99 -18.43
C MET A 135 -0.71 11.10 -17.42
N GLN A 136 -0.63 10.75 -16.14
CA GLN A 136 -0.81 11.71 -15.06
C GLN A 136 0.53 12.29 -14.61
N TRP A 137 0.56 13.60 -14.42
CA TRP A 137 1.72 14.27 -13.82
C TRP A 137 1.80 14.10 -12.30
N CYS A 138 3.03 13.90 -11.79
CA CYS A 138 3.35 14.01 -10.37
C CYS A 138 4.20 15.25 -10.09
N GLY A 139 3.61 16.29 -9.52
CA GLY A 139 4.34 17.50 -9.14
C GLY A 139 5.33 17.35 -7.97
N VAL A 140 5.35 16.22 -7.26
CA VAL A 140 6.37 15.98 -6.22
C VAL A 140 7.61 15.34 -6.84
N CYS A 141 7.42 14.30 -7.66
CA CYS A 141 8.51 13.62 -8.36
C CYS A 141 8.97 14.35 -9.64
N GLN A 142 8.26 15.41 -10.04
CA GLN A 142 8.50 16.17 -11.28
C GLN A 142 8.52 15.31 -12.54
N GLY A 143 7.71 14.24 -12.57
CA GLY A 143 7.65 13.27 -13.67
C GLY A 143 6.25 12.73 -13.91
N TYR A 144 6.07 12.02 -15.03
CA TYR A 144 4.82 11.30 -15.31
C TYR A 144 4.70 10.06 -14.45
N LYS A 145 3.47 9.62 -14.23
CA LYS A 145 3.17 8.34 -13.60
C LYS A 145 3.02 7.29 -14.67
N ALA A 146 3.95 6.34 -14.71
CA ALA A 146 3.81 5.12 -15.48
C ALA A 146 2.48 4.39 -15.15
N PRO A 147 1.95 3.56 -16.06
CA PRO A 147 0.78 2.74 -15.79
C PRO A 147 0.87 2.00 -14.45
N ARG A 148 -0.24 1.96 -13.71
CA ARG A 148 -0.35 1.34 -12.36
C ARG A 148 0.51 1.99 -11.26
N SER A 149 1.28 3.05 -11.56
CA SER A 149 2.08 3.75 -10.56
C SER A 149 1.29 4.84 -9.83
N HIS A 150 1.53 4.98 -8.53
CA HIS A 150 0.87 5.99 -7.71
C HIS A 150 1.84 6.65 -6.73
N HIS A 151 1.63 7.94 -6.46
CA HIS A 151 2.47 8.69 -5.53
C HIS A 151 2.04 8.40 -4.09
N CYS A 152 2.94 7.82 -3.31
CA CYS A 152 2.75 7.63 -1.88
C CYS A 152 3.28 8.84 -1.12
N ARG A 153 2.39 9.59 -0.45
CA ARG A 153 2.79 10.77 0.35
C ARG A 153 3.72 10.41 1.51
N LYS A 154 3.58 9.21 2.09
CA LYS A 154 4.42 8.75 3.22
C LYS A 154 5.84 8.39 2.75
N CYS A 155 5.98 7.77 1.58
CA CYS A 155 7.29 7.47 0.99
C CYS A 155 7.89 8.66 0.22
N GLY A 156 7.09 9.67 -0.15
CA GLY A 156 7.53 10.82 -0.94
C GLY A 156 7.87 10.49 -2.40
N ARG A 157 7.46 9.33 -2.91
CA ARG A 157 7.85 8.82 -4.24
C ARG A 157 6.67 8.18 -4.97
N CYS A 158 6.78 8.13 -6.30
CA CYS A 158 5.90 7.31 -7.14
C CYS A 158 6.33 5.85 -7.03
N VAL A 159 5.40 4.99 -6.61
CA VAL A 159 5.59 3.55 -6.43
C VAL A 159 5.01 2.80 -7.62
N LEU A 160 5.78 1.89 -8.20
CA LEU A 160 5.37 1.01 -9.30
C LEU A 160 4.34 -0.01 -8.79
N LYS A 161 3.27 -0.24 -9.57
CA LYS A 161 2.12 -1.10 -9.19
C LYS A 161 1.71 -0.94 -7.73
N MET A 162 1.53 0.31 -7.29
CA MET A 162 1.32 0.62 -5.87
C MET A 162 0.03 -0.05 -5.36
N ASP A 163 0.16 -0.86 -4.31
CA ASP A 163 -1.00 -1.41 -3.61
C ASP A 163 -1.39 -0.53 -2.42
N HIS A 164 -0.52 -0.46 -1.42
CA HIS A 164 -0.74 0.38 -0.25
C HIS A 164 0.57 0.76 0.45
N HIS A 165 0.47 1.69 1.40
CA HIS A 165 1.56 1.94 2.34
C HIS A 165 1.28 1.17 3.63
N CYS A 166 2.16 0.23 3.96
CA CYS A 166 2.01 -0.64 5.11
C CYS A 166 2.86 -0.13 6.28
N PRO A 167 2.24 0.28 7.41
CA PRO A 167 2.99 0.79 8.56
C PRO A 167 3.84 -0.30 9.23
N TRP A 168 3.45 -1.57 9.12
CA TRP A 168 4.13 -2.71 9.75
C TRP A 168 5.50 -3.00 9.15
N ILE A 169 5.71 -2.70 7.86
CA ILE A 169 7.02 -2.79 7.18
C ILE A 169 7.65 -1.40 7.00
N ASN A 170 6.98 -0.35 7.48
CA ASN A 170 7.33 1.05 7.26
C ASN A 170 7.76 1.35 5.81
N ASN A 171 7.01 0.78 4.86
CA ASN A 171 7.29 0.88 3.44
C ASN A 171 6.00 0.64 2.64
N CYS A 172 6.03 1.01 1.36
CA CYS A 172 4.97 0.61 0.45
C CYS A 172 5.06 -0.87 0.09
N VAL A 173 3.91 -1.43 -0.25
CA VAL A 173 3.79 -2.68 -0.99
C VAL A 173 3.47 -2.30 -2.43
N GLY A 174 4.31 -2.77 -3.36
CA GLY A 174 4.21 -2.48 -4.78
C GLY A 174 4.89 -3.56 -5.60
N TRP A 175 5.15 -3.29 -6.88
CA TRP A 175 5.72 -4.25 -7.82
C TRP A 175 6.94 -4.99 -7.26
N GLY A 176 7.92 -4.27 -6.72
CA GLY A 176 9.22 -4.83 -6.31
C GLY A 176 9.21 -5.74 -5.07
N ASN A 177 8.18 -5.70 -4.23
CA ASN A 177 8.12 -6.49 -2.99
C ASN A 177 6.79 -7.22 -2.76
N HIS A 178 5.87 -7.23 -3.74
CA HIS A 178 4.55 -7.84 -3.57
C HIS A 178 4.64 -9.33 -3.24
N ALA A 179 5.57 -10.05 -3.89
CA ALA A 179 5.84 -11.46 -3.63
C ALA A 179 6.31 -11.70 -2.19
N HIS A 180 7.36 -10.99 -1.75
CA HIS A 180 7.87 -11.07 -0.38
C HIS A 180 6.79 -10.73 0.66
N PHE A 181 6.02 -9.66 0.44
CA PHE A 181 4.94 -9.30 1.36
C PHE A 181 3.90 -10.42 1.47
N THR A 182 3.48 -11.01 0.36
CA THR A 182 2.47 -12.10 0.35
C THR A 182 3.02 -13.39 0.97
N SER A 183 4.28 -13.72 0.72
CA SER A 183 4.99 -14.84 1.33
C SER A 183 5.13 -14.65 2.85
N PHE A 184 5.47 -13.44 3.30
CA PHE A 184 5.49 -13.08 4.73
C PHE A 184 4.14 -13.36 5.39
N LEU A 185 3.03 -12.88 4.82
CA LEU A 185 1.69 -13.12 5.36
C LEU A 185 1.37 -14.62 5.42
N SER A 186 1.69 -15.36 4.37
CA SER A 186 1.45 -16.80 4.28
C SER A 186 2.20 -17.58 5.37
N PHE A 187 3.51 -17.37 5.50
CA PHE A 187 4.32 -18.06 6.49
C PHE A 187 3.99 -17.63 7.92
N ALA A 188 3.64 -16.35 8.14
CA ALA A 188 3.19 -15.86 9.44
C ALA A 188 1.91 -16.58 9.90
N VAL A 189 0.92 -16.72 9.01
CA VAL A 189 -0.35 -17.41 9.31
C VAL A 189 -0.11 -18.89 9.57
N LEU A 190 0.66 -19.58 8.73
CA LEU A 190 0.96 -21.00 8.91
C LEU A 190 1.76 -21.27 10.20
N GLY A 191 2.81 -20.48 10.44
CA GLY A 191 3.63 -20.58 11.64
C GLY A 191 2.83 -20.28 12.91
N CYS A 192 1.97 -19.25 12.89
CA CYS A 192 1.12 -18.94 14.04
C CYS A 192 -0.01 -19.95 14.25
N ALA A 193 -0.51 -20.61 13.20
CA ALA A 193 -1.46 -21.71 13.33
C ALA A 193 -0.80 -22.92 14.01
N GLN A 194 0.41 -23.30 13.58
CA GLN A 194 1.18 -24.35 14.24
C GLN A 194 1.54 -23.98 15.70
N SER A 195 1.94 -22.73 15.94
CA SER A 195 2.18 -22.21 17.30
C SER A 195 0.93 -22.30 18.17
N SER A 196 -0.23 -21.87 17.66
CA SER A 196 -1.50 -21.91 18.39
C SER A 196 -1.84 -23.34 18.80
N PHE A 197 -1.61 -24.31 17.92
CA PHE A 197 -1.76 -25.73 18.23
C PHE A 197 -0.80 -26.16 19.35
N ILE A 198 0.52 -25.96 19.17
CA ILE A 198 1.54 -26.34 20.17
C ILE A 198 1.25 -25.72 21.54
N LEU A 199 0.96 -24.42 21.58
CA LEU A 199 0.71 -23.68 22.81
C LEU A 199 -0.58 -24.12 23.50
N SER A 200 -1.65 -24.40 22.75
CA SER A 200 -2.92 -24.89 23.32
C SER A 200 -2.73 -26.24 24.01
N PHE A 201 -2.04 -27.18 23.37
CA PHE A 201 -1.76 -28.49 23.96
C PHE A 201 -0.77 -28.39 25.13
N SER A 202 0.23 -27.54 25.04
CA SER A 202 1.18 -27.30 26.13
C SER A 202 0.48 -26.71 27.35
N LEU A 203 -0.42 -25.74 27.15
CA LEU A 203 -1.22 -25.14 28.21
C LEU A 203 -2.15 -26.17 28.86
N TYR A 204 -2.88 -26.96 28.06
CA TYR A 204 -3.73 -28.03 28.55
C TYR A 204 -2.95 -29.03 29.42
N ARG A 205 -1.76 -29.45 28.98
CA ARG A 205 -0.94 -30.41 29.72
C ARG A 205 -0.26 -29.79 30.94
N GLY A 206 0.11 -28.51 30.89
CA GLY A 206 0.63 -27.77 32.03
C GLY A 206 -0.41 -27.63 33.14
N ILE A 207 -1.66 -27.28 32.80
CA ILE A 207 -2.78 -27.18 33.77
C ILE A 207 -3.07 -28.55 34.40
N ASN A 208 -3.12 -29.60 33.58
CA ASN A 208 -3.46 -30.95 34.06
C ASN A 208 -2.24 -31.73 34.58
N ARG A 209 -1.10 -31.06 34.86
CA ARG A 209 0.16 -31.73 35.25
C ARG A 209 -0.01 -32.66 36.44
N THR A 210 -0.67 -32.20 37.51
CA THR A 210 -0.88 -33.00 38.74
C THR A 210 -1.68 -34.27 38.46
N TRP A 211 -2.65 -34.21 37.55
CA TRP A 211 -3.43 -35.37 37.14
C TRP A 211 -2.57 -36.41 36.42
N TYR A 212 -1.68 -35.99 35.52
CA TYR A 212 -0.75 -36.89 34.82
C TYR A 212 0.25 -37.55 35.79
N LEU A 213 0.74 -36.81 36.78
CA LEU A 213 1.63 -37.33 37.83
C LEU A 213 0.92 -38.33 38.73
N TYR A 214 -0.30 -38.01 39.19
CA TYR A 214 -1.07 -38.88 40.07
C TYR A 214 -1.39 -40.24 39.43
N ARG A 215 -1.70 -40.25 38.13
CA ARG A 215 -2.00 -41.49 37.39
C ARG A 215 -0.76 -42.28 36.93
N ASN A 216 0.45 -41.87 37.31
CA ASN A 216 1.72 -42.52 36.93
C ASN A 216 1.83 -42.82 35.43
N ILE A 217 1.39 -41.87 34.59
CA ILE A 217 1.51 -42.00 33.13
C ILE A 217 2.95 -41.61 32.73
N HIS A 218 3.90 -42.51 33.00
CA HIS A 218 5.34 -42.27 32.78
C HIS A 218 5.74 -42.11 31.31
N ASN A 219 4.89 -42.55 30.38
CA ASN A 219 5.18 -42.55 28.94
C ASN A 219 4.87 -41.22 28.23
N VAL A 220 4.40 -40.19 28.95
CA VAL A 220 3.96 -38.93 28.33
C VAL A 220 4.79 -37.75 28.90
N PRO A 221 5.45 -36.92 28.06
CA PRO A 221 6.46 -35.97 28.53
C PRO A 221 5.86 -34.84 29.37
N ILE A 222 6.35 -34.57 30.57
CA ILE A 222 5.71 -33.61 31.50
C ILE A 222 5.97 -32.17 31.04
N VAL A 223 4.90 -31.38 30.92
CA VAL A 223 4.98 -29.93 30.64
C VAL A 223 4.96 -29.17 31.97
N TYR A 224 6.03 -28.43 32.26
CA TYR A 224 6.14 -27.61 33.47
C TYR A 224 6.04 -26.12 33.12
N LEU A 225 4.98 -25.47 33.60
CA LEU A 225 4.76 -24.04 33.48
C LEU A 225 4.74 -23.43 34.88
N ASN A 226 5.80 -22.71 35.25
CA ASN A 226 5.73 -21.83 36.42
C ASN A 226 4.79 -20.64 36.13
N LEU A 227 4.52 -19.79 37.13
CA LEU A 227 3.60 -18.65 36.96
C LEU A 227 3.93 -17.78 35.74
N TYR A 228 5.21 -17.45 35.55
CA TYR A 228 5.66 -16.64 34.41
C TYR A 228 5.50 -17.37 33.07
N GLY A 229 5.88 -18.66 33.01
CA GLY A 229 5.73 -19.49 31.82
C GLY A 229 4.27 -19.68 31.43
N PHE A 230 3.37 -19.81 32.41
CA PHE A 230 1.93 -19.87 32.18
C PHE A 230 1.39 -18.57 31.59
N ILE A 231 1.72 -17.42 32.19
CA ILE A 231 1.30 -16.09 31.70
C ILE A 231 1.81 -15.86 30.27
N LEU A 232 3.09 -16.14 30.02
CA LEU A 232 3.68 -16.00 28.69
C LEU A 232 3.05 -16.95 27.66
N CYS A 233 2.73 -18.19 28.04
CA CYS A 233 2.05 -19.14 27.17
C CYS A 233 0.65 -18.66 26.78
N VAL A 234 -0.15 -18.18 27.74
CA VAL A 234 -1.50 -17.63 27.46
C VAL A 234 -1.40 -16.39 26.57
N PHE A 235 -0.47 -15.49 26.87
CA PHE A 235 -0.29 -14.27 26.09
C PHE A 235 0.18 -14.57 24.66
N ALA A 236 1.18 -15.45 24.49
CA ALA A 236 1.68 -15.86 23.19
C ALA A 236 0.60 -16.61 22.38
N LEU A 237 -0.22 -17.44 23.03
CA LEU A 237 -1.36 -18.11 22.38
C LEU A 237 -2.38 -17.08 21.88
N GLY A 238 -2.73 -16.09 22.70
CA GLY A 238 -3.63 -15.01 22.30
C GLY A 238 -3.10 -14.21 21.11
N LEU A 239 -1.81 -13.88 21.10
CA LEU A 239 -1.18 -13.21 19.97
C LEU A 239 -1.14 -14.09 18.72
N ALA A 240 -0.80 -15.38 18.84
CA ALA A 240 -0.73 -16.31 17.71
C ALA A 240 -2.12 -16.47 17.05
N VAL A 241 -3.18 -16.67 17.86
CA VAL A 241 -4.56 -16.73 17.35
C VAL A 241 -4.96 -15.40 16.72
N GLY A 242 -4.62 -14.27 17.35
CA GLY A 242 -4.86 -12.94 16.80
C GLY A 242 -4.21 -12.72 15.44
N VAL A 243 -2.96 -13.18 15.27
CA VAL A 243 -2.24 -13.15 14.00
C VAL A 243 -2.94 -14.03 12.96
N VAL A 244 -3.30 -15.27 13.30
CA VAL A 244 -4.03 -16.17 12.37
C VAL A 244 -5.30 -15.52 11.86
N LEU A 245 -6.09 -14.88 12.72
CA LEU A 245 -7.35 -14.24 12.32
C LEU A 245 -7.12 -12.94 11.53
N ALA A 246 -6.37 -11.99 12.09
CA ALA A 246 -6.20 -10.67 11.50
C ALA A 246 -5.30 -10.69 10.25
N VAL A 247 -4.14 -11.35 10.34
CA VAL A 247 -3.20 -11.49 9.21
C VAL A 247 -3.74 -12.48 8.18
N GLY A 248 -4.49 -13.50 8.60
CA GLY A 248 -5.21 -14.39 7.68
C GLY A 248 -6.26 -13.68 6.84
N MET A 249 -7.02 -12.74 7.42
CA MET A 249 -7.94 -11.90 6.66
C MET A 249 -7.20 -10.99 5.66
N LEU A 250 -6.07 -10.42 6.05
CA LEU A 250 -5.22 -9.63 5.15
C LEU A 250 -4.65 -10.48 4.01
N LEU A 251 -4.17 -11.69 4.31
CA LEU A 251 -3.70 -12.65 3.31
C LEU A 251 -4.81 -13.00 2.31
N PHE A 252 -6.03 -13.24 2.78
CA PHE A 252 -7.18 -13.50 1.91
C PHE A 252 -7.41 -12.36 0.92
N PHE A 253 -7.37 -11.11 1.38
CA PHE A 253 -7.51 -9.96 0.47
C PHE A 253 -6.38 -9.85 -0.54
N GLN A 254 -5.13 -10.09 -0.13
CA GLN A 254 -3.97 -10.05 -1.01
C GLN A 254 -4.00 -11.18 -2.05
N VAL A 255 -4.35 -12.41 -1.66
CA VAL A 255 -4.52 -13.53 -2.60
C VAL A 255 -5.65 -13.25 -3.58
N ARG A 256 -6.79 -12.72 -3.12
CA ARG A 256 -7.90 -12.32 -3.99
C ARG A 256 -7.48 -11.22 -4.99
N ALA A 257 -6.70 -10.24 -4.54
CA ALA A 257 -6.14 -9.16 -5.35
C ALA A 257 -5.20 -9.72 -6.43
N ILE A 258 -4.30 -10.64 -6.07
CA ILE A 258 -3.39 -11.33 -6.99
C ILE A 258 -4.16 -12.14 -8.02
N ILE A 259 -5.13 -12.96 -7.61
CA ILE A 259 -5.95 -13.78 -8.53
C ILE A 259 -6.66 -12.92 -9.58
N ARG A 260 -7.04 -11.68 -9.22
CA ARG A 260 -7.72 -10.73 -10.13
C ARG A 260 -6.76 -9.77 -10.84
N ASN A 261 -5.46 -9.83 -10.53
CA ASN A 261 -4.41 -8.88 -10.92
C ASN A 261 -4.80 -7.41 -10.71
N ARG A 262 -5.37 -7.11 -9.53
CA ARG A 262 -5.81 -5.77 -9.14
C ARG A 262 -5.13 -5.36 -7.86
N THR A 263 -4.71 -4.10 -7.77
CA THR A 263 -4.35 -3.49 -6.49
C THR A 263 -5.57 -2.89 -5.80
N GLY A 264 -5.47 -2.59 -4.50
CA GLY A 264 -6.55 -1.90 -3.77
C GLY A 264 -6.92 -0.54 -4.37
N ILE A 265 -5.96 0.15 -5.00
CA ILE A 265 -6.21 1.42 -5.70
C ILE A 265 -7.00 1.16 -6.99
N GLU A 266 -6.65 0.11 -7.73
CA GLU A 266 -7.28 -0.27 -8.99
C GLU A 266 -8.71 -0.77 -8.79
N ASP A 267 -8.97 -1.54 -7.73
CA ASP A 267 -10.33 -1.98 -7.36
C ASP A 267 -11.27 -0.77 -7.22
N TRP A 268 -10.80 0.34 -6.62
CA TRP A 268 -11.59 1.56 -6.47
C TRP A 268 -11.77 2.34 -7.79
N ILE A 269 -10.77 2.34 -8.67
CA ILE A 269 -10.90 2.94 -10.00
C ILE A 269 -11.94 2.16 -10.82
N LEU A 270 -11.90 0.83 -10.74
CA LEU A 270 -12.82 -0.05 -11.46
C LEU A 270 -14.26 0.07 -10.95
N GLU A 271 -14.48 0.06 -9.63
CA GLU A 271 -15.80 0.25 -9.04
C GLU A 271 -16.46 1.55 -9.54
N LYS A 272 -15.66 2.61 -9.66
CA LYS A 272 -16.11 3.88 -10.23
C LYS A 272 -16.36 3.84 -11.73
N ALA A 273 -15.51 3.15 -12.48
CA ALA A 273 -15.68 2.99 -13.92
C ALA A 273 -17.00 2.26 -14.23
N ILE A 274 -17.34 1.25 -13.42
CA ILE A 274 -18.62 0.53 -13.48
C ILE A 274 -19.77 1.48 -13.09
N HIS A 275 -19.65 2.20 -11.99
CA HIS A 275 -20.70 3.13 -11.56
C HIS A 275 -21.02 4.22 -12.59
N ARG A 276 -20.00 4.78 -13.25
CA ARG A 276 -20.16 5.79 -14.32
C ARG A 276 -20.94 5.28 -15.53
N ARG A 277 -20.98 3.96 -15.73
CA ARG A 277 -21.64 3.29 -16.86
C ARG A 277 -22.85 2.46 -16.43
N LYS A 278 -23.36 2.66 -15.21
CA LYS A 278 -24.49 1.86 -14.69
C LYS A 278 -25.73 1.94 -15.58
N ASP A 279 -25.97 3.12 -16.17
CA ASP A 279 -27.12 3.40 -17.04
C ASP A 279 -26.74 3.37 -18.54
N SER A 280 -25.53 2.89 -18.87
CA SER A 280 -25.02 2.74 -20.23
C SER A 280 -24.91 1.25 -20.59
N GLU A 281 -25.02 0.92 -21.87
CA GLU A 281 -24.71 -0.43 -22.38
C GLU A 281 -23.18 -0.68 -22.48
N GLU A 282 -22.36 0.35 -22.33
CA GLU A 282 -20.90 0.24 -22.37
C GLU A 282 -20.34 -0.51 -21.17
N VAL A 283 -19.60 -1.59 -21.42
CA VAL A 283 -18.87 -2.32 -20.38
C VAL A 283 -17.42 -1.87 -20.33
N PHE A 284 -16.94 -1.50 -19.14
CA PHE A 284 -15.52 -1.21 -18.93
C PHE A 284 -14.72 -2.49 -18.72
N THR A 285 -13.83 -2.81 -19.65
CA THR A 285 -12.91 -3.95 -19.55
C THR A 285 -11.67 -3.58 -18.73
N PHE A 286 -11.38 -4.37 -17.69
CA PHE A 286 -10.17 -4.16 -16.88
C PHE A 286 -8.93 -4.74 -17.61
N PRO A 287 -7.90 -3.92 -17.88
CA PRO A 287 -6.85 -4.29 -18.84
C PRO A 287 -5.92 -5.40 -18.37
N TYR A 288 -5.67 -5.55 -17.07
CA TYR A 288 -4.60 -6.42 -16.56
C TYR A 288 -5.05 -7.81 -16.11
N ASN A 289 -6.32 -8.21 -16.34
CA ASN A 289 -6.82 -9.51 -15.91
C ASN A 289 -6.59 -10.60 -16.98
N LEU A 290 -5.45 -11.28 -16.90
CA LEU A 290 -4.96 -12.28 -17.88
C LEU A 290 -5.44 -13.71 -17.60
N GLY A 291 -6.40 -13.86 -16.69
CA GLY A 291 -6.86 -15.14 -16.16
C GLY A 291 -6.14 -15.54 -14.85
N PRO A 292 -6.80 -16.31 -13.95
CA PRO A 292 -6.32 -16.53 -12.59
C PRO A 292 -4.88 -17.04 -12.48
N TRP A 293 -4.49 -17.98 -13.34
CA TRP A 293 -3.16 -18.58 -13.29
C TRP A 293 -2.05 -17.63 -13.78
N ASN A 294 -2.29 -16.92 -14.88
CA ASN A 294 -1.35 -15.93 -15.41
C ASN A 294 -1.21 -14.75 -14.45
N ASN A 295 -2.32 -14.33 -13.83
CA ASN A 295 -2.33 -13.30 -12.80
C ASN A 295 -1.52 -13.71 -11.55
N ILE A 296 -1.61 -14.96 -11.11
CA ILE A 296 -0.80 -15.47 -10.00
C ILE A 296 0.69 -15.44 -10.37
N LYS A 297 1.05 -15.92 -11.56
CA LYS A 297 2.45 -15.94 -12.03
C LYS A 297 3.10 -14.56 -12.05
N GLN A 298 2.32 -13.51 -12.35
CA GLN A 298 2.79 -12.11 -12.34
C GLN A 298 3.27 -11.61 -10.96
N VAL A 299 3.02 -12.35 -9.88
CA VAL A 299 3.43 -11.99 -8.51
C VAL A 299 4.14 -13.12 -7.78
N ILE A 300 3.63 -14.35 -7.87
CA ILE A 300 4.13 -15.49 -7.11
C ILE A 300 5.02 -16.35 -7.99
N ASN A 301 6.29 -16.42 -7.60
CA ASN A 301 7.30 -17.30 -8.16
C ASN A 301 8.26 -17.74 -7.05
N PHE A 302 9.11 -18.73 -7.33
CA PHE A 302 9.99 -19.33 -6.33
C PHE A 302 11.06 -18.37 -5.80
N SER A 303 11.58 -17.48 -6.65
CA SER A 303 12.61 -16.51 -6.26
C SER A 303 12.05 -15.30 -5.51
N CYS A 304 10.73 -15.09 -5.54
CA CYS A 304 10.07 -13.85 -5.09
C CYS A 304 10.53 -12.58 -5.84
N GLU A 305 11.16 -12.74 -7.00
CA GLU A 305 11.59 -11.62 -7.84
C GLU A 305 10.39 -11.05 -8.61
N PRO A 306 10.31 -9.73 -8.80
CA PRO A 306 9.23 -9.14 -9.56
C PRO A 306 9.37 -9.46 -11.06
N ILE A 307 8.24 -9.68 -11.74
CA ILE A 307 8.22 -9.95 -13.19
C ILE A 307 8.01 -8.65 -13.98
N GLY A 308 8.72 -8.50 -15.10
CA GLY A 308 8.66 -7.32 -15.96
C GLY A 308 9.56 -6.19 -15.46
N ASP A 309 9.26 -4.96 -15.85
CA ASP A 309 9.99 -3.75 -15.44
C ASP A 309 9.15 -2.82 -14.54
N GLY A 310 7.91 -3.21 -14.25
CA GLY A 310 6.96 -2.43 -13.46
C GLY A 310 6.38 -1.19 -14.17
N ILE A 311 6.71 -0.98 -15.45
CA ILE A 311 6.26 0.16 -16.27
C ILE A 311 5.33 -0.34 -17.37
N PHE A 312 5.74 -1.37 -18.11
CA PHE A 312 4.96 -2.00 -19.17
C PHE A 312 4.31 -3.28 -18.67
N TRP A 313 3.04 -3.48 -19.03
CA TRP A 313 2.24 -4.58 -18.53
C TRP A 313 1.59 -5.33 -19.68
N GLU A 314 1.50 -6.64 -19.57
CA GLU A 314 0.64 -7.40 -20.46
C GLU A 314 -0.83 -7.00 -20.24
N VAL A 315 -1.56 -6.79 -21.33
CA VAL A 315 -2.96 -6.35 -21.32
C VAL A 315 -3.82 -7.29 -22.15
N VAL A 316 -5.10 -7.40 -21.78
CA VAL A 316 -6.08 -8.18 -22.54
C VAL A 316 -6.38 -7.53 -23.90
N GLU A 317 -6.85 -8.35 -24.84
CA GLU A 317 -7.24 -7.88 -26.17
C GLU A 317 -8.30 -6.76 -26.10
N GLY A 318 -8.17 -5.75 -26.96
CA GLY A 318 -9.04 -4.57 -26.95
C GLY A 318 -8.68 -3.51 -25.91
N CYS A 319 -7.66 -3.74 -25.08
CA CYS A 319 -7.09 -2.75 -24.16
C CYS A 319 -5.68 -2.32 -24.58
N ASP A 320 -5.25 -1.17 -24.08
CA ASP A 320 -3.89 -0.64 -24.21
C ASP A 320 -3.28 -0.36 -22.82
N GLN A 321 -1.99 0.00 -22.79
CA GLN A 321 -1.25 0.33 -21.55
C GLN A 321 -1.92 1.43 -20.71
N TYR A 322 -2.69 2.32 -21.35
CA TYR A 322 -3.23 3.53 -20.77
C TYR A 322 -4.73 3.43 -20.50
N THR A 323 -5.38 2.29 -20.75
CA THR A 323 -6.84 2.15 -20.69
C THR A 323 -7.37 2.51 -19.30
N LEU A 324 -6.75 1.97 -18.25
CA LEU A 324 -7.10 2.32 -16.88
C LEU A 324 -6.66 3.75 -16.51
N THR A 325 -5.54 4.23 -17.05
CA THR A 325 -5.02 5.58 -16.80
C THR A 325 -5.94 6.65 -17.38
N LYS A 326 -6.40 6.49 -18.62
CA LYS A 326 -7.39 7.33 -19.31
C LYS A 326 -8.69 7.38 -18.53
N GLU A 327 -9.20 6.24 -18.09
CA GLU A 327 -10.39 6.17 -17.23
C GLU A 327 -10.17 6.95 -15.92
N GLN A 328 -9.02 6.79 -15.27
CA GLN A 328 -8.70 7.52 -14.04
C GLN A 328 -8.55 9.04 -14.26
N ILE A 329 -8.03 9.48 -15.41
CA ILE A 329 -7.95 10.89 -15.80
C ILE A 329 -9.36 11.45 -15.98
N ALA A 330 -10.24 10.75 -16.71
CA ALA A 330 -11.63 11.17 -16.89
C ALA A 330 -12.38 11.26 -15.55
N GLN A 331 -12.20 10.28 -14.66
CA GLN A 331 -12.77 10.32 -13.29
C GLN A 331 -12.28 11.53 -12.49
N LYS A 332 -11.00 11.92 -12.66
CA LYS A 332 -10.43 13.10 -12.01
C LYS A 332 -10.93 14.40 -12.64
N ALA A 333 -11.12 14.45 -13.95
CA ALA A 333 -11.72 15.60 -14.64
C ALA A 333 -13.16 15.83 -14.15
N GLU A 334 -14.00 14.79 -14.12
CA GLU A 334 -15.36 14.87 -13.58
C GLU A 334 -15.37 15.29 -12.11
N LYS A 335 -14.42 14.78 -11.31
CA LYS A 335 -14.26 15.23 -9.92
C LYS A 335 -13.90 16.72 -9.85
N ARG A 336 -13.06 17.25 -10.76
CA ARG A 336 -12.70 18.68 -10.82
C ARG A 336 -13.89 19.55 -11.18
N HIS A 337 -14.73 19.15 -12.14
CA HIS A 337 -15.95 19.90 -12.49
C HIS A 337 -16.94 20.03 -11.33
N ARG A 338 -16.97 19.05 -10.42
CA ARG A 338 -17.82 19.11 -9.21
C ARG A 338 -17.19 19.88 -8.05
N THR A 339 -15.95 20.36 -8.19
CA THR A 339 -15.32 21.12 -7.09
C THR A 339 -15.94 22.49 -6.97
N LYS A 340 -16.11 22.95 -5.74
CA LYS A 340 -16.76 24.21 -5.41
C LYS A 340 -15.85 25.02 -4.51
N LEU A 341 -15.83 26.32 -4.71
CA LEU A 341 -15.07 27.24 -3.88
C LEU A 341 -15.87 27.59 -2.64
N TYR A 342 -15.20 27.59 -1.49
CA TYR A 342 -15.79 27.98 -0.21
C TYR A 342 -14.92 29.04 0.42
N SER A 343 -15.54 30.10 0.94
CA SER A 343 -14.90 31.09 1.79
C SER A 343 -15.10 30.74 3.26
N ILE A 344 -14.05 30.87 4.06
CA ILE A 344 -14.09 30.60 5.49
C ILE A 344 -14.55 31.85 6.23
N LEU A 345 -15.67 31.74 6.94
CA LEU A 345 -16.23 32.82 7.78
C LEU A 345 -15.83 32.65 9.24
N HIS A 346 -15.72 31.41 9.70
CA HIS A 346 -15.35 31.10 11.08
C HIS A 346 -14.08 30.25 11.12
N PRO A 347 -13.18 30.48 12.08
CA PRO A 347 -11.93 29.73 12.16
C PRO A 347 -12.20 28.24 12.36
N ALA A 348 -11.44 27.41 11.66
CA ALA A 348 -11.37 25.97 11.89
C ALA A 348 -10.03 25.65 12.56
N SER A 349 -10.06 24.99 13.72
CA SER A 349 -8.86 24.75 14.52
C SER A 349 -7.94 23.66 13.97
N GLY A 350 -8.44 22.79 13.08
CA GLY A 350 -7.75 21.55 12.71
C GLY A 350 -7.82 20.44 13.77
N SER A 351 -8.65 20.60 14.80
CA SER A 351 -8.86 19.55 15.82
C SER A 351 -9.70 18.39 15.28
N TRP A 352 -9.41 17.17 15.76
CA TRP A 352 -10.25 15.99 15.56
C TRP A 352 -11.64 16.14 16.20
N PHE A 353 -11.72 16.87 17.32
CA PHE A 353 -12.93 17.12 18.07
C PHE A 353 -13.13 18.64 18.25
N PRO A 354 -13.75 19.32 17.28
CA PRO A 354 -13.96 20.77 17.35
C PRO A 354 -15.19 21.07 18.22
N ILE A 355 -15.04 20.96 19.54
CA ILE A 355 -16.13 21.11 20.54
C ILE A 355 -16.90 22.43 20.36
N THR A 356 -16.19 23.50 20.01
CA THR A 356 -16.78 24.84 19.77
C THR A 356 -17.66 24.93 18.53
N LYS A 357 -17.71 23.88 17.70
CA LYS A 357 -18.50 23.81 16.46
C LYS A 357 -19.74 22.93 16.61
N GLY A 358 -20.13 22.66 17.85
CA GLY A 358 -21.38 22.00 18.19
C GLY A 358 -21.30 20.48 18.23
N ILE A 359 -22.16 19.90 19.07
CA ILE A 359 -22.15 18.47 19.40
C ILE A 359 -22.30 17.57 18.16
N LYS A 360 -23.12 17.97 17.17
CA LYS A 360 -23.35 17.20 15.95
C LYS A 360 -22.08 17.03 15.10
N VAL A 361 -21.18 18.00 15.11
CA VAL A 361 -19.88 17.93 14.41
C VAL A 361 -18.96 16.94 15.13
N CYS A 362 -18.92 17.00 16.47
CA CYS A 362 -18.06 16.16 17.31
C CYS A 362 -18.44 14.67 17.30
N ILE A 363 -19.73 14.35 17.26
CA ILE A 363 -20.21 12.96 17.27
C ILE A 363 -20.27 12.34 15.86
N ASN A 364 -20.06 13.13 14.80
CA ASN A 364 -20.01 12.64 13.42
C ASN A 364 -18.67 12.96 12.73
N PRO A 365 -17.50 12.66 13.32
CA PRO A 365 -16.23 12.94 12.67
C PRO A 365 -16.06 12.03 11.45
N PRO A 366 -15.32 12.47 10.42
CA PRO A 366 -14.87 11.58 9.35
C PRO A 366 -13.96 10.51 9.96
N CYS A 367 -14.39 9.26 10.05
CA CYS A 367 -13.54 8.16 10.51
C CYS A 367 -12.56 7.74 9.41
N THR A 368 -11.69 8.67 9.02
CA THR A 368 -10.60 8.48 8.05
C THR A 368 -9.31 9.04 8.64
N ASP A 369 -8.19 8.47 8.21
CA ASP A 369 -6.80 8.84 8.49
C ASP A 369 -6.34 10.13 7.77
N GLU A 370 -7.26 10.82 7.10
CA GLU A 370 -7.00 12.07 6.42
C GLU A 370 -6.77 13.23 7.41
N PRO A 371 -5.93 14.22 7.11
CA PRO A 371 -5.63 15.31 8.03
C PRO A 371 -6.83 16.24 8.27
N ARG A 372 -6.76 17.00 9.37
CA ARG A 372 -7.70 18.10 9.69
C ARG A 372 -6.99 19.41 9.41
N ILE A 373 -7.66 20.31 8.70
CA ILE A 373 -7.03 21.54 8.24
C ILE A 373 -7.37 22.70 9.18
N LYS A 374 -6.34 23.45 9.57
CA LYS A 374 -6.49 24.72 10.27
C LYS A 374 -6.75 25.82 9.24
N LEU A 375 -7.82 26.59 9.45
CA LEU A 375 -8.27 27.63 8.53
C LEU A 375 -8.65 28.90 9.30
N THR A 376 -8.33 30.04 8.72
CA THR A 376 -8.65 31.38 9.25
C THR A 376 -9.74 32.04 8.42
N PRO A 377 -10.56 32.94 9.00
CA PRO A 377 -11.51 33.73 8.23
C PRO A 377 -10.84 34.44 7.05
N GLY A 378 -11.50 34.44 5.89
CA GLY A 378 -10.96 34.96 4.63
C GLY A 378 -10.18 33.94 3.79
N ASP A 379 -9.81 32.78 4.35
CA ASP A 379 -9.24 31.69 3.55
C ASP A 379 -10.25 31.21 2.50
N VAL A 380 -9.75 30.86 1.31
CA VAL A 380 -10.55 30.22 0.26
C VAL A 380 -10.10 28.78 0.10
N VAL A 381 -11.07 27.87 0.06
CA VAL A 381 -10.84 26.42 0.01
C VAL A 381 -11.56 25.83 -1.20
N ILE A 382 -10.84 25.05 -2.01
CA ILE A 382 -11.44 24.21 -3.04
C ILE A 382 -11.95 22.93 -2.37
N VAL A 383 -13.27 22.80 -2.26
CA VAL A 383 -13.90 21.63 -1.63
C VAL A 383 -14.16 20.55 -2.69
N THR A 384 -13.79 19.32 -2.33
CA THR A 384 -13.85 18.15 -3.23
C THR A 384 -14.68 16.99 -2.67
N ARG A 385 -14.98 16.99 -1.37
CA ARG A 385 -15.84 15.97 -0.73
C ARG A 385 -16.68 16.61 0.36
N TRP A 386 -17.87 16.07 0.56
CA TRP A 386 -18.86 16.56 1.51
C TRP A 386 -19.39 15.42 2.37
N ARG A 387 -19.60 15.71 3.64
CA ARG A 387 -20.44 14.96 4.57
C ARG A 387 -21.41 15.95 5.21
N LYS A 388 -22.43 15.43 5.90
CA LYS A 388 -23.48 16.25 6.53
C LYS A 388 -22.93 17.44 7.34
N HIS A 389 -21.90 17.20 8.14
CA HIS A 389 -21.31 18.19 9.05
C HIS A 389 -19.84 18.58 8.72
N TRP A 390 -19.25 17.98 7.69
CA TRP A 390 -17.82 18.10 7.40
C TRP A 390 -17.56 18.27 5.91
N LEU A 391 -16.57 19.09 5.57
CA LEU A 391 -16.09 19.33 4.22
C LEU A 391 -14.62 18.93 4.12
N PHE A 392 -14.21 18.39 2.98
CA PHE A 392 -12.80 18.11 2.68
C PHE A 392 -12.35 18.95 1.49
N GLY A 393 -11.28 19.71 1.68
CA GLY A 393 -10.78 20.60 0.64
C GLY A 393 -9.31 20.94 0.78
N GLU A 394 -8.82 21.69 -0.20
CA GLU A 394 -7.46 22.22 -0.30
C GLU A 394 -7.50 23.74 -0.19
N LYS A 395 -6.70 24.31 0.72
CA LYS A 395 -6.58 25.77 0.88
C LYS A 395 -5.86 26.34 -0.33
N LEU A 396 -6.44 27.36 -0.95
CA LEU A 396 -5.81 28.12 -2.02
C LEU A 396 -4.66 28.97 -1.46
N GLN A 397 -3.50 28.85 -2.10
CA GLN A 397 -2.28 29.59 -1.75
C GLN A 397 -1.82 30.37 -2.99
N PRO A 398 -2.47 31.51 -3.31
CA PRO A 398 -2.24 32.24 -4.56
C PRO A 398 -0.83 32.82 -4.71
N GLN A 399 -0.07 32.92 -3.61
CA GLN A 399 1.29 33.47 -3.61
C GLN A 399 2.38 32.45 -3.99
N LEU A 400 2.04 31.16 -4.09
CA LEU A 400 3.01 30.10 -4.38
C LEU A 400 3.01 29.75 -5.87
N ASN A 401 4.20 29.51 -6.43
CA ASN A 401 4.36 29.00 -7.79
C ASN A 401 3.84 27.55 -7.88
N GLU A 402 3.50 27.06 -9.08
CA GLU A 402 2.85 25.74 -9.25
C GLU A 402 3.61 24.60 -8.56
N THR A 403 4.93 24.56 -8.72
CA THR A 403 5.82 23.57 -8.08
C THR A 403 5.76 23.63 -6.55
N GLU A 404 5.72 24.83 -5.97
CA GLU A 404 5.65 25.06 -4.52
C GLU A 404 4.26 24.77 -3.97
N GLN A 405 3.20 25.04 -4.75
CA GLN A 405 1.85 24.64 -4.40
C GLN A 405 1.74 23.11 -4.28
N TYR A 406 2.42 22.33 -5.13
CA TYR A 406 2.36 20.86 -5.08
C TYR A 406 3.01 20.27 -3.82
N SER A 407 4.16 20.78 -3.39
CA SER A 407 4.87 20.30 -2.20
C SER A 407 4.21 20.75 -0.89
N SER A 408 3.64 21.97 -0.86
CA SER A 408 3.05 22.59 0.32
C SER A 408 1.51 22.50 0.40
N ARG A 409 0.89 21.53 -0.30
CA ARG A 409 -0.57 21.36 -0.30
C ARG A 409 -1.15 21.17 1.10
N ILE A 410 -1.81 22.21 1.61
CA ILE A 410 -2.59 22.17 2.84
C ILE A 410 -4.00 21.69 2.49
N ARG A 411 -4.30 20.44 2.84
CA ARG A 411 -5.60 19.80 2.63
C ARG A 411 -6.07 19.14 3.90
N GLY A 412 -7.38 19.03 4.09
CA GLY A 412 -7.93 18.30 5.22
C GLY A 412 -9.43 18.48 5.39
N TRP A 413 -9.95 17.76 6.38
CA TRP A 413 -11.33 17.91 6.83
C TRP A 413 -11.50 19.14 7.73
N PHE A 414 -12.61 19.85 7.56
CA PHE A 414 -13.03 20.95 8.42
C PHE A 414 -14.56 20.98 8.58
N PRO A 415 -15.11 21.57 9.66
CA PRO A 415 -16.55 21.64 9.89
C PRO A 415 -17.27 22.48 8.82
N ARG A 416 -18.38 21.95 8.29
CA ARG A 416 -19.14 22.60 7.21
C ARG A 416 -19.64 23.99 7.58
N MET A 417 -20.05 24.18 8.83
CA MET A 417 -20.55 25.47 9.32
C MET A 417 -19.51 26.59 9.34
N CYS A 418 -18.22 26.26 9.21
CA CYS A 418 -17.17 27.28 9.16
C CYS A 418 -17.09 28.01 7.81
N ALA A 419 -17.78 27.50 6.79
CA ALA A 419 -17.58 27.93 5.41
C ALA A 419 -18.89 28.14 4.67
N VAL A 420 -18.88 29.09 3.75
CA VAL A 420 -19.98 29.38 2.82
C VAL A 420 -19.49 29.19 1.39
N GLU A 421 -20.35 28.61 0.56
CA GLU A 421 -20.06 28.38 -0.85
C GLU A 421 -20.03 29.70 -1.62
N LEU A 422 -18.99 29.91 -2.42
CA LEU A 422 -18.90 31.05 -3.33
C LEU A 422 -19.62 30.68 -4.64
N VAL A 423 -20.72 31.38 -4.94
CA VAL A 423 -21.44 31.25 -6.21
C VAL A 423 -20.74 32.14 -7.25
N GLU A 424 -20.55 31.62 -8.47
CA GLU A 424 -19.75 32.23 -9.57
C GLU A 424 -20.20 33.63 -10.04
N GLY A 425 -21.20 34.27 -9.40
CA GLY A 425 -21.72 35.58 -9.76
C GLY A 425 -21.01 36.79 -9.14
N ASN A 426 -19.98 36.63 -8.30
CA ASN A 426 -19.50 37.75 -7.46
C ASN A 426 -17.97 37.90 -7.28
N THR A 427 -17.13 37.47 -8.21
CA THR A 427 -15.70 37.82 -8.14
C THR A 427 -15.03 38.12 -9.49
N SER A 428 -14.34 39.26 -9.47
CA SER A 428 -13.53 39.90 -10.50
C SER A 428 -12.54 39.00 -11.25
N THR A 429 -12.23 39.47 -12.45
CA THR A 429 -11.38 39.03 -13.57
C THR A 429 -10.06 38.28 -13.28
N SER A 430 -9.60 38.20 -12.02
CA SER A 430 -8.36 37.52 -11.64
C SER A 430 -8.52 36.01 -11.36
N GLN A 431 -9.74 35.51 -11.13
CA GLN A 431 -9.98 34.10 -10.77
C GLN A 431 -10.24 33.16 -11.96
N GLN A 432 -10.78 33.66 -13.07
CA GLN A 432 -11.02 32.86 -14.29
C GLN A 432 -9.71 32.34 -14.92
N ASN A 433 -8.61 33.09 -14.79
CA ASN A 433 -7.29 32.67 -15.27
C ASN A 433 -6.72 31.43 -14.54
N PHE A 434 -7.17 31.11 -13.32
CA PHE A 434 -6.70 29.94 -12.59
C PHE A 434 -7.41 28.64 -12.99
N GLN A 435 -8.69 28.70 -13.35
CA GLN A 435 -9.39 27.55 -13.94
C GLN A 435 -8.85 27.25 -15.34
N HIS A 436 -8.55 28.29 -16.13
CA HIS A 436 -8.06 28.12 -17.50
C HIS A 436 -6.60 27.61 -17.58
N LYS A 437 -5.76 27.89 -16.58
CA LYS A 437 -4.35 27.41 -16.54
C LYS A 437 -4.18 25.95 -16.10
N LYS A 438 -5.16 25.35 -15.40
CA LYS A 438 -5.16 23.91 -15.08
C LYS A 438 -5.70 23.02 -16.20
N LEU A 439 -6.13 23.62 -17.32
CA LEU A 439 -6.59 22.96 -18.54
C LEU A 439 -5.46 22.73 -19.56
N LYS A 440 -4.21 23.06 -19.22
CA LYS A 440 -3.02 22.71 -20.00
C LYS A 440 -2.14 21.74 -19.23
#